data_AF-A0ABD3ME54-F1
#
_entry.id   AF-A0ABD3ME54-F1
#
_cell.length_a   1.000
_cell.length_b   1.000
_cell.length_c   1.000
_cell.angle_alpha   90.00
_cell.angle_beta   90.00
_cell.angle_gamma   90.00
#
_symmetry.space_group_name_H-M   'P 1'
#
loop_
_entity.id
_entity.type
_entity.pdbx_description
1 polymer ?
#
loop_
_entity_poly.entity_id
_entity_poly.type
_entity_poly.pdbx_seq_one_letter_code
_entity_poly.pdbx_strand_id
1 'polypeptide(L)'
;MADHAVTDRQAGLGSSHIKNEESVSSEPLTFEVASQDPVDRWSLLREASIYMISDDPNHDVADMRAGRTGMVVAKPHPDLEGAVAASSGLGGDAPPTDMGGVHTVGESKMGDIAIVRRLRRVDRSVVEEGRPDLVDKISQDGSNQVRISAPDEGPSPPDDIEVNAGRSLQCTNVRITFKVDKYGRETTVKLMGSTGTVMASVNEVAPYGTKIMQECVPDGTYTLKLTDIDGICCSNGKGWYKMEVGRTQVAHGGYFVGSKSHTIKIGYDWQSTMDSRDTEWLRAHNDRRFKYNGGYGYKPLRWAASLARQAKIHADYLVQACPNVELSHASHEQGIEDGENLAGNNGHGKWGSLYDADDIMSRWVEKEQSWDYPANAHYTQVVWRGTSYVGCGEGLKKMSNGASCRVQVCRYTPPGNCQVRNGNWQEEAWKDDTNCGNPCPNEGCYA
;
A
#
# COMPACT_ATOMS: atom_id res chain seq x y z
N MET A 1 -35.74 55.69 -2.39
CA MET A 1 -35.74 56.62 -1.24
C MET A 1 -36.67 56.02 -0.19
N ALA A 2 -36.27 56.07 1.08
CA ALA A 2 -36.91 55.33 2.16
C ALA A 2 -38.11 56.06 2.76
N ASP A 3 -38.98 55.35 3.48
CA ASP A 3 -39.63 55.91 4.65
C ASP A 3 -40.13 54.83 5.65
N HIS A 4 -40.33 55.27 6.90
CA HIS A 4 -41.13 54.69 7.99
C HIS A 4 -40.61 53.44 8.73
N ALA A 5 -40.81 53.29 10.04
CA ALA A 5 -41.11 54.27 11.11
C ALA A 5 -40.83 53.62 12.48
N VAL A 6 -40.53 54.43 13.50
CA VAL A 6 -40.37 53.99 14.90
C VAL A 6 -41.60 54.38 15.73
N THR A 7 -42.07 53.47 16.59
CA THR A 7 -42.89 53.85 17.75
C THR A 7 -42.53 52.99 18.97
N ASP A 8 -42.20 53.68 20.07
CA ASP A 8 -41.89 53.14 21.39
C ASP A 8 -43.07 53.43 22.35
N ARG A 9 -43.34 52.54 23.32
CA ARG A 9 -44.22 52.80 24.48
C ARG A 9 -43.82 51.98 25.71
N GLN A 10 -43.85 52.66 26.86
CA GLN A 10 -43.28 52.24 28.13
C GLN A 10 -44.26 51.51 29.08
N ALA A 11 -43.63 50.78 30.03
CA ALA A 11 -43.94 50.69 31.47
C ALA A 11 -45.20 49.96 31.99
N GLY A 12 -45.00 49.28 33.13
CA GLY A 12 -46.07 48.74 33.99
C GLY A 12 -45.54 47.75 35.05
N LEU A 13 -45.10 48.24 36.21
CA LEU A 13 -44.71 47.41 37.36
C LEU A 13 -45.93 46.95 38.19
N GLY A 14 -45.88 45.75 38.75
CA GLY A 14 -46.83 45.25 39.75
C GLY A 14 -46.21 44.13 40.59
N SER A 15 -46.33 44.20 41.91
CA SER A 15 -45.64 43.32 42.87
C SER A 15 -46.62 42.65 43.84
N SER A 16 -46.41 41.37 44.14
CA SER A 16 -46.87 40.75 45.39
C SER A 16 -46.03 39.52 45.74
N HIS A 17 -45.76 39.32 47.04
CA HIS A 17 -45.17 38.09 47.60
C HIS A 17 -46.27 37.22 48.23
N ILE A 18 -46.13 35.89 48.19
CA ILE A 18 -45.75 35.04 49.35
C ILE A 18 -45.86 33.54 48.96
N LYS A 19 -44.77 32.83 49.21
CA LYS A 19 -44.55 31.37 49.44
C LYS A 19 -45.69 30.36 49.20
N ASN A 20 -45.34 29.28 48.51
CA ASN A 20 -45.29 27.94 49.11
C ASN A 20 -44.26 27.06 48.37
N GLU A 21 -43.61 26.15 49.10
CA GLU A 21 -42.71 25.13 48.56
C GLU A 21 -43.50 23.88 48.20
N GLU A 22 -43.27 23.29 47.03
CA GLU A 22 -43.30 21.83 46.84
C GLU A 22 -42.57 21.43 45.54
N SER A 23 -42.13 20.17 45.48
CA SER A 23 -41.10 19.67 44.56
C SER A 23 -41.52 19.58 43.09
N VAL A 24 -40.62 19.96 42.17
CA VAL A 24 -40.70 19.62 40.74
C VAL A 24 -39.43 18.91 40.29
N SER A 25 -39.59 17.75 39.65
CA SER A 25 -38.52 16.96 39.04
C SER A 25 -37.96 17.64 37.79
N SER A 26 -36.65 17.83 37.73
CA SER A 26 -35.95 18.27 36.52
C SER A 26 -35.66 17.07 35.59
N GLU A 27 -36.46 16.89 34.55
CA GLU A 27 -36.05 16.12 33.38
C GLU A 27 -35.22 17.02 32.44
N PRO A 28 -33.97 16.68 32.10
CA PRO A 28 -33.20 17.44 31.13
C PRO A 28 -33.64 17.08 29.70
N LEU A 29 -33.81 18.11 28.86
CA LEU A 29 -34.06 17.98 27.43
C LEU A 29 -32.94 17.17 26.75
N THR A 30 -33.27 15.96 26.27
CA THR A 30 -32.35 15.18 25.42
C THR A 30 -32.34 15.75 24.00
N PHE A 31 -31.32 16.54 23.69
CA PHE A 31 -30.89 16.73 22.31
C PHE A 31 -30.30 15.41 21.79
N GLU A 32 -31.04 14.69 20.94
CA GLU A 32 -30.44 13.63 20.12
C GLU A 32 -29.49 14.27 19.11
N VAL A 33 -28.21 14.29 19.46
CA VAL A 33 -27.13 14.52 18.50
C VAL A 33 -27.12 13.32 17.55
N ALA A 34 -27.45 13.58 16.27
CA ALA A 34 -27.35 12.58 15.23
C ALA A 34 -25.94 11.97 15.22
N SER A 35 -25.86 10.64 15.21
CA SER A 35 -24.63 9.88 15.40
C SER A 35 -23.55 10.26 14.39
N GLN A 36 -22.34 10.45 14.91
CA GLN A 36 -21.14 10.80 14.15
C GLN A 36 -20.76 9.75 13.09
N ASP A 37 -19.97 10.19 12.11
CA ASP A 37 -19.40 9.40 11.02
C ASP A 37 -18.69 8.11 11.50
N PRO A 38 -18.57 7.07 10.65
CA PRO A 38 -17.86 5.83 10.96
C PRO A 38 -16.32 5.99 10.89
N VAL A 39 -15.79 6.94 11.65
CA VAL A 39 -14.37 7.07 11.98
C VAL A 39 -14.15 6.47 13.37
N ASP A 40 -13.94 5.14 13.42
CA ASP A 40 -13.17 4.40 14.47
C ASP A 40 -13.44 2.88 14.45
N ARG A 41 -13.24 2.25 13.28
CA ARG A 41 -12.83 0.84 13.17
C ARG A 41 -11.56 0.64 12.32
N TRP A 42 -10.91 1.74 11.95
CA TRP A 42 -9.82 1.76 10.96
C TRP A 42 -8.41 1.78 11.56
N SER A 43 -8.28 1.89 12.88
CA SER A 43 -7.00 1.87 13.62
C SER A 43 -6.53 0.43 13.88
N LEU A 44 -7.37 -0.37 14.54
CA LEU A 44 -7.04 -1.71 15.07
C LEU A 44 -6.65 -2.78 14.03
N LEU A 45 -6.89 -2.54 12.73
CA LEU A 45 -6.46 -3.46 11.66
C LEU A 45 -5.15 -3.02 10.97
N ARG A 46 -4.70 -1.76 11.13
CA ARG A 46 -3.42 -1.29 10.58
C ARG A 46 -2.23 -1.74 11.44
N GLU A 47 -2.41 -1.81 12.76
CA GLU A 47 -1.38 -2.27 13.70
C GLU A 47 -1.06 -3.77 13.57
N ALA A 48 -1.97 -4.57 13.00
CA ALA A 48 -1.83 -6.02 12.90
C ALA A 48 -0.80 -6.51 11.85
N SER A 49 -0.16 -5.58 11.12
CA SER A 49 0.78 -5.87 10.02
C SER A 49 2.25 -5.71 10.40
N ILE A 50 2.57 -5.27 11.62
CA ILE A 50 3.94 -4.98 12.06
C ILE A 50 4.66 -6.28 12.47
N TYR A 51 5.06 -7.07 11.47
CA TYR A 51 6.06 -8.13 11.63
C TYR A 51 7.39 -7.63 11.06
N MET A 52 8.37 -7.38 11.93
CA MET A 52 9.62 -6.74 11.54
C MET A 52 10.54 -7.68 10.77
N ILE A 53 10.88 -7.32 9.53
CA ILE A 53 11.99 -7.94 8.79
C ILE A 53 13.20 -7.01 8.88
N SER A 54 14.02 -7.20 9.93
CA SER A 54 15.28 -6.51 10.17
C SER A 54 16.45 -7.48 10.08
N ASP A 55 17.42 -7.23 9.22
CA ASP A 55 18.66 -8.01 9.14
C ASP A 55 19.68 -7.58 10.23
N ASP A 56 19.27 -7.46 11.50
CA ASP A 56 20.17 -7.12 12.62
C ASP A 56 20.88 -8.39 13.16
N PRO A 57 22.21 -8.50 13.07
CA PRO A 57 22.96 -9.66 13.58
C PRO A 57 22.87 -9.85 15.10
N ASN A 58 22.30 -8.90 15.85
CA ASN A 58 22.05 -9.04 17.29
C ASN A 58 20.64 -9.55 17.65
N HIS A 59 19.70 -9.62 16.69
CA HIS A 59 18.31 -10.05 16.93
C HIS A 59 18.03 -11.53 16.63
N ASP A 60 18.89 -12.19 15.83
CA ASP A 60 18.74 -13.59 15.36
C ASP A 60 18.63 -14.67 16.46
N VAL A 61 18.72 -14.30 17.75
CA VAL A 61 18.68 -15.24 18.89
C VAL A 61 17.33 -15.21 19.64
N ALA A 62 16.47 -14.22 19.41
CA ALA A 62 15.26 -14.01 20.21
C ALA A 62 14.00 -14.73 19.69
N ASP A 63 13.81 -14.83 18.37
CA ASP A 63 12.47 -15.03 17.80
C ASP A 63 12.00 -16.50 17.68
N MET A 64 12.86 -17.47 18.03
CA MET A 64 12.48 -18.91 17.97
C MET A 64 11.67 -19.41 19.20
N ARG A 65 11.15 -18.53 20.07
CA ARG A 65 10.42 -18.95 21.29
C ARG A 65 9.10 -18.25 21.61
N ALA A 66 8.67 -17.23 20.87
CA ALA A 66 7.43 -16.49 21.15
C ALA A 66 6.12 -17.17 20.68
N GLY A 67 6.19 -18.42 20.19
CA GLY A 67 5.02 -19.24 19.86
C GLY A 67 4.28 -19.81 21.08
N ARG A 68 3.74 -18.96 21.97
CA ARG A 68 2.77 -19.40 22.99
C ARG A 68 1.88 -18.27 23.50
N THR A 69 0.57 -18.49 23.37
CA THR A 69 -0.54 -17.59 23.76
C THR A 69 -0.47 -17.12 25.21
N GLY A 70 -0.58 -15.80 25.42
CA GLY A 70 -0.73 -15.18 26.73
C GLY A 70 -1.54 -13.88 26.66
N MET A 71 -2.87 -13.99 26.74
CA MET A 71 -3.78 -12.85 26.69
C MET A 71 -3.75 -12.07 28.02
N VAL A 72 -3.02 -10.95 28.07
CA VAL A 72 -2.98 -10.09 29.26
C VAL A 72 -4.06 -9.01 29.15
N VAL A 73 -5.14 -9.19 29.92
CA VAL A 73 -6.18 -8.18 30.11
C VAL A 73 -5.70 -7.15 31.12
N ALA A 74 -5.42 -5.92 30.67
CA ALA A 74 -5.16 -4.79 31.56
C ALA A 74 -6.48 -4.21 32.09
N LYS A 75 -6.67 -4.25 33.41
CA LYS A 75 -7.66 -3.47 34.16
C LYS A 75 -6.99 -2.81 35.38
N PRO A 76 -7.54 -1.70 35.92
CA PRO A 76 -6.72 -0.64 36.48
C PRO A 76 -6.27 -0.86 37.94
N HIS A 77 -5.29 -0.03 38.32
CA HIS A 77 -4.74 0.16 39.67
C HIS A 77 -5.81 0.27 40.78
N PRO A 78 -5.50 -0.26 41.97
CA PRO A 78 -5.70 0.51 43.19
C PRO A 78 -4.46 0.52 44.11
N ASP A 79 -4.36 1.56 44.94
CA ASP A 79 -3.34 1.69 45.99
C ASP A 79 -3.80 1.10 47.35
N LEU A 80 -2.84 1.10 48.29
CA LEU A 80 -2.93 1.03 49.76
C LEU A 80 -2.70 -0.32 50.49
N GLU A 81 -1.59 -0.31 51.24
CA GLU A 81 -1.36 -0.81 52.61
C GLU A 81 -1.53 -2.29 52.99
N GLY A 82 -0.62 -2.77 53.85
CA GLY A 82 -0.82 -3.95 54.69
C GLY A 82 0.43 -4.82 54.88
N ALA A 83 1.05 -4.76 56.06
CA ALA A 83 2.20 -5.59 56.40
C ALA A 83 1.83 -6.98 56.96
N VAL A 84 2.79 -7.92 56.95
CA VAL A 84 3.33 -8.65 58.13
C VAL A 84 3.98 -9.97 57.66
N ALA A 85 5.12 -10.32 58.29
CA ALA A 85 5.91 -11.51 57.98
C ALA A 85 5.49 -12.77 58.77
N ALA A 86 5.80 -13.95 58.23
CA ALA A 86 6.06 -15.15 59.02
C ALA A 86 6.99 -16.12 58.26
N SER A 87 7.91 -16.76 59.00
CA SER A 87 8.92 -17.68 58.49
C SER A 87 8.66 -19.13 58.94
N SER A 88 9.11 -20.10 58.12
CA SER A 88 9.51 -21.49 58.44
C SER A 88 9.22 -22.39 57.21
N GLY A 89 10.01 -23.43 56.89
CA GLY A 89 11.28 -23.89 57.45
C GLY A 89 11.49 -25.38 57.13
N LEU A 90 12.75 -25.83 57.03
CA LEU A 90 13.20 -27.23 56.81
C LEU A 90 12.93 -27.78 55.38
N GLY A 91 13.80 -28.57 54.73
CA GLY A 91 15.11 -29.11 55.12
C GLY A 91 15.22 -30.60 54.70
N GLY A 92 16.29 -31.02 54.01
CA GLY A 92 16.51 -32.45 53.67
C GLY A 92 17.31 -32.75 52.40
N ASP A 93 18.64 -32.71 52.53
CA ASP A 93 19.64 -33.70 52.07
C ASP A 93 19.66 -34.32 50.66
N ALA A 94 20.86 -34.27 50.07
CA ALA A 94 21.40 -35.17 49.03
C ALA A 94 22.59 -35.96 49.67
N PRO A 95 23.53 -36.63 48.96
CA PRO A 95 23.64 -37.09 47.55
C PRO A 95 24.08 -38.59 47.50
N PRO A 96 25.11 -39.04 46.74
CA PRO A 96 25.23 -39.22 45.27
C PRO A 96 25.43 -40.69 44.85
N THR A 97 25.48 -40.95 43.53
CA THR A 97 26.44 -41.92 42.97
C THR A 97 27.15 -41.34 41.74
N ASP A 98 28.43 -41.67 41.59
CA ASP A 98 29.40 -41.19 40.59
C ASP A 98 29.72 -42.34 39.60
N MET A 99 30.24 -42.00 38.41
CA MET A 99 31.31 -42.72 37.67
C MET A 99 31.50 -42.16 36.24
N GLY A 100 32.47 -41.25 36.10
CA GLY A 100 33.56 -41.26 35.10
C GLY A 100 33.33 -41.49 33.59
N GLY A 101 33.90 -40.58 32.77
CA GLY A 101 34.02 -40.78 31.31
C GLY A 101 34.67 -39.63 30.53
N VAL A 102 35.96 -39.36 30.71
CA VAL A 102 36.72 -38.32 29.99
C VAL A 102 37.47 -38.91 28.79
N HIS A 103 37.48 -38.25 27.62
CA HIS A 103 38.62 -38.29 26.69
C HIS A 103 38.74 -37.07 25.74
N THR A 104 39.64 -36.17 26.12
CA THR A 104 40.63 -35.41 25.32
C THR A 104 40.46 -35.18 23.80
N VAL A 105 40.27 -33.90 23.46
CA VAL A 105 40.99 -33.06 22.45
C VAL A 105 42.07 -33.72 21.56
N GLY A 106 42.07 -33.36 20.28
CA GLY A 106 43.23 -33.43 19.39
C GLY A 106 43.28 -32.25 18.40
N GLU A 107 44.21 -31.32 18.60
CA GLU A 107 44.54 -30.27 17.61
C GLU A 107 45.51 -30.80 16.54
N SER A 108 45.48 -30.26 15.32
CA SER A 108 46.63 -30.31 14.41
C SER A 108 46.71 -29.05 13.54
N LYS A 109 47.93 -28.51 13.40
CA LYS A 109 48.22 -27.21 12.79
C LYS A 109 48.52 -27.30 11.29
N MET A 110 48.24 -26.17 10.62
CA MET A 110 48.86 -25.63 9.39
C MET A 110 50.09 -26.35 8.80
N GLY A 111 50.06 -26.49 7.48
CA GLY A 111 51.23 -26.58 6.61
C GLY A 111 50.89 -26.03 5.22
N ASP A 112 51.70 -25.07 4.73
CA ASP A 112 51.53 -24.45 3.41
C ASP A 112 52.00 -25.38 2.26
N ILE A 113 51.49 -25.14 1.03
CA ILE A 113 52.27 -24.89 -0.23
C ILE A 113 51.50 -25.29 -1.52
N ALA A 114 51.64 -24.41 -2.52
CA ALA A 114 51.51 -24.59 -3.98
C ALA A 114 50.14 -24.73 -4.66
N ILE A 115 49.90 -23.75 -5.54
CA ILE A 115 48.93 -23.73 -6.63
C ILE A 115 49.32 -24.75 -7.72
N VAL A 116 48.40 -25.63 -8.12
CA VAL A 116 48.42 -26.27 -9.46
C VAL A 116 47.01 -26.32 -10.03
N ARG A 117 46.77 -25.59 -11.14
CA ARG A 117 45.55 -25.74 -11.95
C ARG A 117 45.52 -27.14 -12.58
N ARG A 118 44.41 -27.87 -12.41
CA ARG A 118 44.06 -29.01 -13.29
C ARG A 118 42.67 -28.82 -13.87
N LEU A 119 42.65 -28.60 -15.19
CA LEU A 119 41.45 -28.68 -16.03
C LEU A 119 40.90 -30.10 -15.99
N ARG A 120 39.59 -30.27 -15.70
CA ARG A 120 38.91 -31.55 -15.94
C ARG A 120 38.40 -31.56 -17.38
N ARG A 121 38.88 -32.52 -18.18
CA ARG A 121 38.20 -32.92 -19.41
C ARG A 121 36.89 -33.63 -19.02
N VAL A 122 35.83 -33.38 -19.79
CA VAL A 122 34.64 -34.24 -19.81
C VAL A 122 34.71 -35.03 -21.12
N ASP A 123 34.53 -36.34 -21.02
CA ASP A 123 34.58 -37.26 -22.17
C ASP A 123 33.22 -37.30 -22.89
N ARG A 124 33.22 -37.58 -24.20
CA ARG A 124 32.06 -37.37 -25.09
C ARG A 124 31.63 -38.63 -25.82
N SER A 125 30.73 -39.39 -25.21
CA SER A 125 29.81 -40.37 -25.82
C SER A 125 28.62 -40.51 -24.84
N VAL A 126 27.36 -40.37 -25.21
CA VAL A 126 26.61 -41.06 -26.28
C VAL A 126 25.69 -40.13 -27.08
N VAL A 127 25.34 -40.57 -28.30
CA VAL A 127 24.65 -39.92 -29.42
C VAL A 127 23.41 -40.75 -29.79
N GLU A 128 22.23 -40.23 -30.15
CA GLU A 128 21.65 -38.86 -30.17
C GLU A 128 20.12 -38.99 -30.39
N GLU A 129 19.32 -37.93 -30.15
CA GLU A 129 18.04 -37.77 -30.88
C GLU A 129 17.59 -36.31 -31.06
N GLY A 130 17.78 -35.77 -32.26
CA GLY A 130 16.91 -34.74 -32.89
C GLY A 130 17.12 -33.25 -32.58
N ARG A 131 17.93 -32.56 -33.41
CA ARG A 131 17.49 -31.37 -34.21
C ARG A 131 18.58 -30.78 -35.14
N PRO A 132 18.47 -31.01 -36.48
CA PRO A 132 19.06 -30.23 -37.58
C PRO A 132 20.29 -29.31 -37.40
N ASP A 133 20.03 -28.00 -37.26
CA ASP A 133 20.57 -27.05 -38.26
C ASP A 133 21.65 -26.07 -37.76
N LEU A 134 22.81 -26.57 -37.31
CA LEU A 134 23.99 -25.73 -37.07
C LEU A 134 25.27 -26.37 -37.65
N VAL A 135 25.64 -25.94 -38.87
CA VAL A 135 26.93 -26.24 -39.51
C VAL A 135 27.71 -24.95 -39.70
N ASP A 136 29.00 -25.00 -39.34
CA ASP A 136 29.91 -23.85 -39.28
C ASP A 136 30.06 -23.07 -40.59
N LYS A 137 30.26 -21.74 -40.44
CA LYS A 137 31.10 -20.95 -41.35
C LYS A 137 32.05 -20.07 -40.54
N ILE A 138 33.29 -20.52 -40.44
CA ILE A 138 34.42 -19.70 -39.99
C ILE A 138 34.69 -18.62 -41.05
N SER A 139 34.68 -17.35 -40.64
CA SER A 139 35.21 -16.24 -41.46
C SER A 139 36.57 -15.81 -40.94
N GLN A 140 37.46 -15.48 -41.86
CA GLN A 140 38.81 -15.01 -41.58
C GLN A 140 38.84 -13.48 -41.46
N ASP A 141 38.66 -12.94 -40.27
CA ASP A 141 39.31 -11.68 -39.90
C ASP A 141 39.86 -11.73 -38.47
N GLY A 142 40.97 -11.02 -38.24
CA GLY A 142 41.75 -11.09 -37.01
C GLY A 142 41.27 -10.16 -35.90
N SER A 143 39.98 -9.80 -35.84
CA SER A 143 39.45 -8.90 -34.81
C SER A 143 39.13 -9.63 -33.50
N ASN A 144 40.01 -9.47 -32.50
CA ASN A 144 39.83 -10.04 -31.17
C ASN A 144 38.86 -9.20 -30.33
N GLN A 145 37.55 -9.39 -30.53
CA GLN A 145 36.46 -8.75 -29.80
C GLN A 145 35.49 -9.81 -29.26
N VAL A 146 35.65 -10.20 -27.99
CA VAL A 146 34.73 -11.12 -27.31
C VAL A 146 33.41 -10.38 -27.03
N ARG A 147 32.41 -10.56 -27.90
CA ARG A 147 31.03 -10.15 -27.62
C ARG A 147 30.37 -11.19 -26.73
N ILE A 148 30.10 -10.83 -25.47
CA ILE A 148 29.19 -11.58 -24.61
C ILE A 148 27.77 -11.15 -24.97
N SER A 149 27.06 -11.98 -25.73
CA SER A 149 25.63 -11.78 -25.98
C SER A 149 24.82 -12.13 -24.74
N ALA A 150 23.94 -11.22 -24.31
CA ALA A 150 22.92 -11.52 -23.31
C ALA A 150 21.89 -12.54 -23.87
N PRO A 151 21.21 -13.31 -23.02
CA PRO A 151 20.16 -14.23 -23.48
C PRO A 151 18.92 -13.46 -23.95
N ASP A 152 18.66 -13.58 -25.26
CA ASP A 152 17.37 -13.44 -25.95
C ASP A 152 16.36 -12.46 -25.33
N GLU A 153 16.47 -11.18 -25.69
CA GLU A 153 15.37 -10.22 -25.48
C GLU A 153 14.17 -10.64 -26.34
N GLY A 154 13.00 -10.81 -25.71
CA GLY A 154 11.75 -11.03 -26.42
C GLY A 154 11.46 -9.90 -27.42
N PRO A 155 10.62 -10.16 -28.45
CA PRO A 155 10.53 -9.30 -29.63
C PRO A 155 10.27 -7.84 -29.27
N SER A 156 11.23 -6.99 -29.64
CA SER A 156 11.11 -5.54 -29.55
C SER A 156 9.92 -5.06 -30.38
N PRO A 157 9.18 -4.04 -29.92
CA PRO A 157 8.17 -3.38 -30.75
C PRO A 157 8.85 -2.74 -31.98
N PRO A 158 8.18 -2.68 -33.14
CA PRO A 158 8.79 -2.15 -34.37
C PRO A 158 9.15 -0.67 -34.23
N ASP A 159 10.37 -0.34 -34.66
CA ASP A 159 10.84 1.03 -34.87
C ASP A 159 10.12 1.65 -36.09
N ASP A 160 9.04 2.39 -35.85
CA ASP A 160 8.44 3.27 -36.85
C ASP A 160 8.81 4.74 -36.55
N ILE A 161 9.99 5.16 -37.01
CA ILE A 161 10.30 6.58 -37.18
C ILE A 161 9.63 7.07 -38.46
N GLU A 162 8.42 7.62 -38.33
CA GLU A 162 7.87 8.53 -39.34
C GLU A 162 7.72 9.93 -38.74
N VAL A 163 8.70 10.80 -39.04
CA VAL A 163 8.67 12.22 -38.66
C VAL A 163 8.06 13.03 -39.79
N ASN A 164 7.02 13.79 -39.41
CA ASN A 164 6.39 14.96 -40.05
C ASN A 164 5.12 14.81 -40.91
N ALA A 165 4.33 15.89 -40.86
CA ALA A 165 3.17 16.23 -41.70
C ALA A 165 1.85 15.45 -41.48
N GLY A 166 1.21 15.65 -40.32
CA GLY A 166 -0.23 15.38 -40.21
C GLY A 166 -0.74 14.90 -38.85
N ARG A 167 -0.53 15.66 -37.75
CA ARG A 167 -1.25 15.39 -36.50
C ARG A 167 -2.74 15.70 -36.67
N SER A 168 -3.51 14.70 -37.13
CA SER A 168 -4.94 14.60 -36.84
C SER A 168 -5.16 14.79 -35.34
N LEU A 169 -6.29 15.38 -34.92
CA LEU A 169 -6.64 15.45 -33.50
C LEU A 169 -6.73 14.03 -32.92
N GLN A 170 -5.66 13.57 -32.29
CA GLN A 170 -5.70 12.35 -31.50
C GLN A 170 -6.39 12.69 -30.18
N CYS A 171 -7.62 12.24 -30.06
CA CYS A 171 -8.37 12.25 -28.83
C CYS A 171 -8.43 10.83 -28.28
N THR A 172 -8.35 10.71 -26.96
CA THR A 172 -8.52 9.44 -26.27
C THR A 172 -9.98 9.25 -25.93
N ASN A 173 -10.55 8.12 -26.34
CA ASN A 173 -11.91 7.75 -25.95
C ASN A 173 -11.97 7.49 -24.43
N VAL A 174 -12.84 8.24 -23.76
CA VAL A 174 -13.22 8.00 -22.37
C VAL A 174 -14.59 7.36 -22.30
N ARG A 175 -14.78 6.53 -21.28
CA ARG A 175 -16.03 5.82 -21.02
C ARG A 175 -16.33 5.83 -19.54
N ILE A 176 -17.40 6.52 -19.14
CA ILE A 176 -17.93 6.50 -17.78
C ILE A 176 -19.17 5.62 -17.78
N THR A 177 -19.09 4.45 -17.13
CA THR A 177 -20.26 3.60 -16.87
C THR A 177 -20.70 3.84 -15.43
N PHE A 178 -21.98 4.10 -15.19
CA PHE A 178 -22.48 4.33 -13.84
C PHE A 178 -23.90 3.81 -13.63
N LYS A 179 -24.18 3.38 -12.41
CA LYS A 179 -25.48 2.95 -11.92
C LYS A 179 -25.93 3.89 -10.80
N VAL A 180 -27.18 4.31 -10.86
CA VAL A 180 -27.83 5.17 -9.86
C VAL A 180 -28.66 4.35 -8.87
N ASP A 181 -29.13 5.00 -7.82
CA ASP A 181 -30.07 4.46 -6.84
C ASP A 181 -31.53 4.60 -7.35
N LYS A 182 -32.52 4.52 -6.45
CA LYS A 182 -33.93 4.82 -6.72
C LYS A 182 -34.19 6.22 -7.29
N TYR A 183 -33.41 7.25 -6.94
CA TYR A 183 -33.72 8.66 -7.24
C TYR A 183 -32.92 9.27 -8.40
N GLY A 184 -32.36 8.44 -9.28
CA GLY A 184 -31.55 8.77 -10.47
C GLY A 184 -31.87 10.00 -11.35
N ARG A 185 -33.02 10.65 -11.20
CA ARG A 185 -33.31 11.95 -11.81
C ARG A 185 -32.47 13.09 -11.22
N GLU A 186 -32.04 12.97 -9.96
CA GLU A 186 -31.17 13.96 -9.33
C GLU A 186 -29.68 13.70 -9.58
N THR A 187 -29.31 12.48 -10.01
CA THR A 187 -27.95 12.18 -10.43
C THR A 187 -27.58 12.96 -11.69
N THR A 188 -26.45 13.67 -11.62
CA THR A 188 -25.78 14.26 -12.78
C THR A 188 -24.32 13.84 -12.79
N VAL A 189 -23.84 13.39 -13.94
CA VAL A 189 -22.44 13.01 -14.17
C VAL A 189 -21.87 13.90 -15.27
N LYS A 190 -20.75 14.56 -14.99
CA LYS A 190 -20.07 15.50 -15.89
C LYS A 190 -18.59 15.17 -16.03
N LEU A 191 -18.08 15.29 -17.24
CA LEU A 191 -16.66 15.42 -17.53
C LEU A 191 -16.38 16.86 -17.94
N MET A 192 -15.45 17.52 -17.27
CA MET A 192 -15.10 18.93 -17.51
C MET A 192 -13.62 19.06 -17.78
N GLY A 193 -13.22 19.88 -18.76
CA GLY A 193 -11.82 20.27 -18.97
C GLY A 193 -11.34 21.22 -17.87
N SER A 194 -10.03 21.47 -17.83
CA SER A 194 -9.36 22.33 -16.84
C SER A 194 -9.92 23.76 -16.72
N THR A 195 -10.52 24.29 -17.80
CA THR A 195 -11.19 25.60 -17.84
C THR A 195 -12.62 25.59 -17.31
N GLY A 196 -13.14 24.43 -16.87
CA GLY A 196 -14.55 24.25 -16.51
C GLY A 196 -15.48 23.98 -17.71
N THR A 197 -14.96 23.96 -18.95
CA THR A 197 -15.73 23.58 -20.14
C THR A 197 -16.26 22.16 -19.98
N VAL A 198 -17.58 21.97 -20.05
CA VAL A 198 -18.21 20.64 -20.00
C VAL A 198 -17.95 19.92 -21.32
N MET A 199 -17.20 18.82 -21.26
CA MET A 199 -16.91 17.95 -22.41
C MET A 199 -18.11 17.03 -22.68
N ALA A 200 -18.61 16.39 -21.63
CA ALA A 200 -19.79 15.53 -21.69
C ALA A 200 -20.59 15.61 -20.37
N SER A 201 -21.90 15.40 -20.46
CA SER A 201 -22.80 15.39 -19.30
C SER A 201 -23.96 14.40 -19.53
N VAL A 202 -24.36 13.69 -18.48
CA VAL A 202 -25.61 12.92 -18.42
C VAL A 202 -26.38 13.31 -17.16
N ASN A 203 -27.67 13.56 -17.33
CA ASN A 203 -28.67 13.85 -16.29
C ASN A 203 -29.89 12.92 -16.48
N GLU A 204 -30.85 13.00 -15.56
CA GLU A 204 -32.17 12.37 -15.69
C GLU A 204 -32.13 10.85 -15.95
N VAL A 205 -31.47 10.12 -15.05
CA VAL A 205 -31.41 8.66 -15.11
C VAL A 205 -32.68 8.05 -14.53
N ALA A 206 -33.17 6.96 -15.13
CA ALA A 206 -34.29 6.21 -14.57
C ALA A 206 -33.91 5.56 -13.22
N PRO A 207 -34.87 5.33 -12.30
CA PRO A 207 -34.63 4.61 -11.05
C PRO A 207 -33.87 3.30 -11.24
N TYR A 208 -32.82 3.11 -10.45
CA TYR A 208 -31.86 1.98 -10.49
C TYR A 208 -31.13 1.80 -11.83
N GLY A 209 -31.24 2.78 -12.74
CA GLY A 209 -30.76 2.71 -14.10
C GLY A 209 -29.24 2.64 -14.17
N THR A 210 -28.74 2.00 -15.24
CA THR A 210 -27.33 2.06 -15.61
C THR A 210 -27.20 2.86 -16.90
N LYS A 211 -26.22 3.75 -16.95
CA LYS A 211 -25.92 4.61 -18.11
C LYS A 211 -24.44 4.53 -18.46
N ILE A 212 -24.17 4.88 -19.71
CA ILE A 212 -22.85 4.98 -20.30
C ILE A 212 -22.74 6.39 -20.88
N MET A 213 -21.72 7.13 -20.48
CA MET A 213 -21.28 8.37 -21.10
C MET A 213 -19.95 8.10 -21.79
N GLN A 214 -19.84 8.45 -23.07
CA GLN A 214 -18.62 8.30 -23.85
C GLN A 214 -18.32 9.62 -24.55
N GLU A 215 -17.04 9.96 -24.63
CA GLU A 215 -16.56 11.19 -25.26
C GLU A 215 -15.14 10.96 -25.79
N CYS A 216 -14.72 11.69 -26.83
CA CYS A 216 -13.35 11.64 -27.33
C CYS A 216 -12.67 12.96 -27.01
N VAL A 217 -11.79 12.95 -26.00
CA VAL A 217 -11.15 14.17 -25.46
C VAL A 217 -9.66 14.19 -25.77
N PRO A 218 -9.06 15.35 -26.08
CA PRO A 218 -7.60 15.46 -26.26
C PRO A 218 -6.85 15.21 -24.95
N ASP A 219 -5.54 15.03 -25.02
CA ASP A 219 -4.68 14.94 -23.84
C ASP A 219 -4.81 16.20 -22.96
N GLY A 220 -4.77 16.01 -21.64
CA GLY A 220 -4.97 17.08 -20.68
C GLY A 220 -5.54 16.63 -19.33
N THR A 221 -5.82 17.62 -18.49
CA THR A 221 -6.41 17.43 -17.15
C THR A 221 -7.90 17.72 -17.18
N TYR A 222 -8.68 16.80 -16.62
CA TYR A 222 -10.13 16.82 -16.56
C TYR A 222 -10.63 16.59 -15.14
N THR A 223 -11.84 17.07 -14.86
CA THR A 223 -12.59 16.75 -13.65
C THR A 223 -13.78 15.88 -14.01
N LEU A 224 -13.77 14.62 -13.56
CA LEU A 224 -14.98 13.81 -13.48
C LEU A 224 -15.73 14.26 -12.22
N LYS A 225 -16.97 14.74 -12.36
CA LYS A 225 -17.83 15.14 -11.24
C LYS A 225 -19.16 14.41 -11.30
N LEU A 226 -19.51 13.76 -10.20
CA LEU A 226 -20.82 13.20 -9.93
C LEU A 226 -21.50 14.07 -8.86
N THR A 227 -22.79 14.36 -9.03
CA THR A 227 -23.63 15.03 -8.05
C THR A 227 -24.94 14.30 -7.93
N ASP A 228 -25.43 14.16 -6.71
CA ASP A 228 -26.63 13.39 -6.35
C ASP A 228 -27.11 13.90 -4.97
N ILE A 229 -28.41 14.09 -4.74
CA ILE A 229 -28.87 14.84 -3.56
C ILE A 229 -28.84 13.96 -2.31
N ASP A 230 -29.49 12.80 -2.33
CA ASP A 230 -29.44 11.85 -1.21
C ASP A 230 -28.33 10.78 -1.35
N GLY A 231 -27.75 10.69 -2.55
CA GLY A 231 -26.57 9.89 -2.83
C GLY A 231 -26.90 8.56 -3.51
N ILE A 232 -25.99 8.05 -4.33
CA ILE A 232 -26.20 6.80 -5.09
C ILE A 232 -26.13 5.52 -4.21
N CYS A 233 -26.66 5.54 -2.99
CA CYS A 233 -26.40 4.55 -1.95
C CYS A 233 -27.53 4.38 -0.90
N CYS A 234 -27.15 4.09 0.35
CA CYS A 234 -28.06 3.95 1.50
C CYS A 234 -29.12 2.83 1.34
N SER A 235 -30.33 3.07 1.86
CA SER A 235 -31.51 2.20 1.69
C SER A 235 -32.17 2.35 0.31
N ASN A 236 -31.86 3.42 -0.42
CA ASN A 236 -32.45 3.73 -1.72
C ASN A 236 -31.80 2.95 -2.87
N GLY A 237 -30.56 2.48 -2.71
CA GLY A 237 -29.94 1.61 -3.70
C GLY A 237 -28.46 1.35 -3.45
N LYS A 238 -27.84 0.62 -4.39
CA LYS A 238 -26.38 0.47 -4.46
C LYS A 238 -25.96 0.83 -5.87
N GLY A 239 -25.70 2.12 -6.06
CA GLY A 239 -25.08 2.69 -7.25
C GLY A 239 -23.56 2.59 -7.19
N TRP A 240 -22.94 2.80 -8.35
CA TRP A 240 -21.50 2.75 -8.56
C TRP A 240 -21.15 3.49 -9.85
N TYR A 241 -19.88 3.85 -10.02
CA TYR A 241 -19.35 4.39 -11.26
C TYR A 241 -17.96 3.83 -11.54
N LYS A 242 -17.62 3.73 -12.82
CA LYS A 242 -16.30 3.38 -13.34
C LYS A 242 -15.98 4.29 -14.52
N MET A 243 -14.77 4.84 -14.54
CA MET A 243 -14.20 5.57 -15.66
C MET A 243 -13.03 4.79 -16.27
N GLU A 244 -13.12 4.58 -17.58
CA GLU A 244 -12.12 3.93 -18.41
C GLU A 244 -11.57 4.96 -19.40
N VAL A 245 -10.24 5.01 -19.53
CA VAL A 245 -9.50 5.81 -20.52
C VAL A 245 -8.83 4.81 -21.46
N GLY A 246 -9.28 4.75 -22.71
CA GLY A 246 -8.91 3.67 -23.62
C GLY A 246 -9.38 2.30 -23.09
N ARG A 247 -8.43 1.48 -22.60
CA ARG A 247 -8.70 0.18 -21.94
C ARG A 247 -8.39 0.17 -20.44
N THR A 248 -7.85 1.27 -19.90
CA THR A 248 -7.39 1.35 -18.51
C THR A 248 -8.46 1.96 -17.64
N GLN A 249 -8.86 1.27 -16.58
CA GLN A 249 -9.67 1.85 -15.52
C GLN A 249 -8.81 2.84 -14.72
N VAL A 250 -9.23 4.10 -14.66
CA VAL A 250 -8.49 5.18 -13.98
C VAL A 250 -9.15 5.63 -12.68
N ALA A 251 -10.48 5.55 -12.60
CA ALA A 251 -11.25 5.92 -11.42
C ALA A 251 -12.49 5.03 -11.32
N HIS A 252 -12.90 4.72 -10.10
CA HIS A 252 -14.15 4.00 -9.80
C HIS A 252 -14.63 4.37 -8.40
N GLY A 253 -15.82 3.92 -8.04
CA GLY A 253 -16.32 4.00 -6.67
C GLY A 253 -17.81 3.73 -6.56
N GLY A 254 -18.30 3.75 -5.32
CA GLY A 254 -19.72 3.71 -4.98
C GLY A 254 -20.11 4.88 -4.09
N TYR A 255 -20.92 4.56 -3.08
CA TYR A 255 -21.32 5.38 -1.93
C TYR A 255 -20.72 6.80 -1.86
N PHE A 256 -21.55 7.80 -2.16
CA PHE A 256 -21.31 9.20 -1.83
C PHE A 256 -22.67 9.90 -1.67
N VAL A 257 -22.70 10.99 -0.91
CA VAL A 257 -23.86 11.90 -0.78
C VAL A 257 -23.44 13.28 -1.28
N GLY A 258 -24.32 14.03 -1.94
CA GLY A 258 -24.06 15.37 -2.46
C GLY A 258 -23.19 15.38 -3.72
N SER A 259 -21.89 15.07 -3.59
CA SER A 259 -20.97 15.03 -4.74
C SER A 259 -19.71 14.20 -4.51
N LYS A 260 -19.21 13.58 -5.57
CA LYS A 260 -17.86 13.00 -5.64
C LYS A 260 -17.16 13.55 -6.90
N SER A 261 -15.88 13.87 -6.80
CA SER A 261 -15.09 14.37 -7.93
C SER A 261 -13.71 13.72 -7.97
N HIS A 262 -13.16 13.57 -9.19
CA HIS A 262 -11.83 13.03 -9.45
C HIS A 262 -11.11 13.91 -10.47
N THR A 263 -9.85 14.24 -10.18
CA THR A 263 -8.92 14.82 -11.17
C THR A 263 -8.37 13.69 -12.02
N ILE A 264 -8.65 13.72 -13.32
CA ILE A 264 -8.21 12.72 -14.30
C ILE A 264 -7.19 13.38 -15.23
N LYS A 265 -6.06 12.73 -15.48
CA LYS A 265 -5.08 13.13 -16.48
C LYS A 265 -5.05 12.11 -17.61
N ILE A 266 -5.17 12.60 -18.84
CA ILE A 266 -5.19 11.83 -20.08
C ILE A 266 -3.96 12.25 -20.89
N GLY A 267 -3.21 11.28 -21.43
CA GLY A 267 -1.92 11.54 -22.07
C GLY A 267 -0.81 11.99 -21.12
N TYR A 268 -0.94 11.72 -19.82
CA TYR A 268 0.09 12.07 -18.84
C TYR A 268 1.22 11.04 -18.85
N ASP A 269 2.39 11.46 -19.34
CA ASP A 269 3.63 10.70 -19.21
C ASP A 269 4.12 10.73 -17.76
N TRP A 270 3.64 9.79 -16.96
CA TRP A 270 4.10 9.57 -15.59
C TRP A 270 5.47 8.86 -15.56
N GLN A 271 5.83 8.12 -16.61
CA GLN A 271 7.11 7.41 -16.71
C GLN A 271 8.28 8.38 -16.85
N SER A 272 8.10 9.53 -17.50
CA SER A 272 9.13 10.58 -17.56
C SER A 272 9.48 11.21 -16.20
N THR A 273 8.76 10.86 -15.12
CA THR A 273 9.07 11.32 -13.76
C THR A 273 9.89 10.33 -12.94
N MET A 274 10.11 9.12 -13.47
CA MET A 274 10.80 8.02 -12.80
C MET A 274 12.31 8.08 -13.03
N ASP A 275 13.09 7.76 -11.99
CA ASP A 275 14.51 7.42 -12.15
C ASP A 275 14.74 5.89 -12.30
N SER A 276 16.00 5.47 -12.30
CA SER A 276 16.35 4.04 -12.41
C SER A 276 15.89 3.20 -11.20
N ARG A 277 15.84 3.78 -10.00
CA ARG A 277 15.43 3.12 -8.76
C ARG A 277 13.91 3.02 -8.67
N ASP A 278 13.20 4.06 -9.09
CA ASP A 278 11.74 4.02 -9.27
C ASP A 278 11.33 2.92 -10.26
N THR A 279 12.07 2.81 -11.37
CA THR A 279 11.88 1.78 -12.40
C THR A 279 12.13 0.37 -11.86
N GLU A 280 13.17 0.20 -11.05
CA GLU A 280 13.52 -1.05 -10.38
C GLU A 280 12.40 -1.52 -9.44
N TRP A 281 11.92 -0.62 -8.56
CA TRP A 281 10.79 -0.89 -7.66
C TRP A 281 9.52 -1.25 -8.43
N LEU A 282 9.15 -0.49 -9.46
CA LEU A 282 7.93 -0.74 -10.23
C LEU A 282 7.97 -2.09 -10.95
N ARG A 283 9.11 -2.46 -11.55
CA ARG A 283 9.32 -3.76 -12.20
C ARG A 283 9.18 -4.89 -11.19
N ALA A 284 9.94 -4.85 -10.10
CA ALA A 284 9.93 -5.90 -9.08
C ALA A 284 8.52 -6.15 -8.51
N HIS A 285 7.71 -5.10 -8.30
CA HIS A 285 6.29 -5.23 -7.94
C HIS A 285 5.44 -5.89 -9.04
N ASN A 286 5.54 -5.40 -10.28
CA ASN A 286 4.73 -5.87 -11.38
C ASN A 286 5.05 -7.31 -11.78
N ASP A 287 6.29 -7.76 -11.61
CA ASP A 287 6.69 -9.16 -11.81
C ASP A 287 6.03 -10.09 -10.78
N ARG A 288 5.98 -9.69 -9.50
CA ARG A 288 5.23 -10.45 -8.47
C ARG A 288 3.73 -10.43 -8.77
N ARG A 289 3.15 -9.32 -9.21
CA ARG A 289 1.71 -9.26 -9.57
C ARG A 289 1.39 -10.14 -10.78
N PHE A 290 2.24 -10.18 -11.80
CA PHE A 290 2.11 -11.12 -12.90
C PHE A 290 2.14 -12.58 -12.40
N LYS A 291 3.17 -12.93 -11.62
CA LYS A 291 3.41 -14.28 -11.09
C LYS A 291 2.33 -14.79 -10.13
N TYR A 292 1.81 -13.94 -9.25
CA TYR A 292 0.94 -14.31 -8.13
C TYR A 292 -0.51 -13.83 -8.25
N ASN A 293 -0.82 -12.86 -9.13
CA ASN A 293 -2.16 -12.27 -9.27
C ASN A 293 -2.53 -11.94 -10.72
N GLY A 294 -2.59 -12.97 -11.57
CA GLY A 294 -3.38 -12.92 -12.82
C GLY A 294 -2.64 -13.26 -14.12
N GLY A 295 -1.32 -13.49 -14.11
CA GLY A 295 -0.56 -13.77 -15.33
C GLY A 295 -0.79 -12.68 -16.38
N TYR A 296 -1.07 -13.07 -17.63
CA TYR A 296 -1.40 -12.11 -18.71
C TYR A 296 -2.65 -11.24 -18.45
N GLY A 297 -3.48 -11.55 -17.45
CA GLY A 297 -4.65 -10.77 -17.02
C GLY A 297 -4.45 -9.96 -15.72
N TYR A 298 -3.21 -9.84 -15.24
CA TYR A 298 -2.89 -9.00 -14.07
C TYR A 298 -3.15 -7.51 -14.32
N LYS A 299 -3.42 -6.74 -13.25
CA LYS A 299 -3.45 -5.27 -13.30
C LYS A 299 -2.08 -4.73 -12.90
N PRO A 300 -1.26 -4.20 -13.82
CA PRO A 300 0.01 -3.58 -13.46
C PRO A 300 -0.23 -2.30 -12.67
N LEU A 301 0.63 -2.07 -11.68
CA LEU A 301 0.75 -0.81 -10.97
C LEU A 301 1.41 0.24 -11.87
N ARG A 302 1.06 1.51 -11.64
CA ARG A 302 1.71 2.70 -12.21
C ARG A 302 2.51 3.42 -11.13
N TRP A 303 3.59 4.09 -11.50
CA TRP A 303 4.38 4.86 -10.53
C TRP A 303 3.70 6.19 -10.20
N ALA A 304 3.60 6.51 -8.92
CA ALA A 304 3.11 7.78 -8.43
C ALA A 304 4.19 8.54 -7.66
N ALA A 305 4.66 9.63 -8.25
CA ALA A 305 5.71 10.46 -7.69
C ALA A 305 5.31 11.11 -6.34
N SER A 306 4.01 11.37 -6.07
CA SER A 306 3.60 11.83 -4.73
C SER A 306 3.63 10.74 -3.67
N LEU A 307 3.38 9.48 -4.03
CA LEU A 307 3.51 8.35 -3.13
C LEU A 307 4.99 8.09 -2.80
N ALA A 308 5.86 8.14 -3.80
CA ALA A 308 7.31 8.00 -3.64
C ALA A 308 7.90 9.08 -2.71
N ARG A 309 7.49 10.36 -2.90
CA ARG A 309 7.89 11.45 -2.00
C ARG A 309 7.41 11.25 -0.56
N GLN A 310 6.17 10.81 -0.35
CA GLN A 310 5.63 10.55 0.99
C GLN A 310 6.33 9.35 1.66
N ALA A 311 6.52 8.25 0.93
CA ALA A 311 7.29 7.10 1.37
C ALA A 311 8.72 7.51 1.78
N LYS A 312 9.38 8.37 1.00
CA LYS A 312 10.72 8.87 1.35
C LYS A 312 10.72 9.74 2.61
N ILE A 313 9.76 10.65 2.77
CA ILE A 313 9.64 11.47 3.99
C ILE A 313 9.52 10.56 5.22
N HIS A 314 8.69 9.52 5.15
CA HIS A 314 8.50 8.58 6.24
C HIS A 314 9.75 7.71 6.50
N ALA A 315 10.42 7.24 5.44
CA ALA A 315 11.67 6.50 5.56
C ALA A 315 12.81 7.34 6.18
N ASP A 316 12.90 8.64 5.82
CA ASP A 316 13.86 9.60 6.39
C ASP A 316 13.55 9.93 7.87
N TYR A 317 12.28 9.85 8.28
CA TYR A 317 11.86 9.93 9.69
C TYR A 317 12.27 8.67 10.47
N LEU A 318 11.94 7.47 9.99
CA LEU A 318 12.22 6.21 10.69
C LEU A 318 13.73 5.97 10.90
N VAL A 319 14.58 6.32 9.94
CA VAL A 319 16.05 6.19 10.13
C VAL A 319 16.61 7.09 11.24
N GLN A 320 15.88 8.08 11.76
CA GLN A 320 16.36 8.85 12.90
C GLN A 320 16.56 7.97 14.16
N ALA A 321 15.78 6.90 14.31
CA ALA A 321 15.87 5.96 15.43
C ALA A 321 17.06 4.98 15.35
N CYS A 322 17.79 4.90 14.22
CA CYS A 322 18.87 3.90 14.09
C CYS A 322 19.97 4.05 15.17
N PRO A 323 20.52 2.93 15.68
CA PRO A 323 20.36 1.56 15.18
C PRO A 323 19.03 0.89 15.49
N ASN A 324 18.34 1.32 16.56
CA ASN A 324 17.14 0.67 17.08
C ASN A 324 15.88 1.21 16.39
N VAL A 325 15.73 0.97 15.09
CA VAL A 325 14.53 1.35 14.35
C VAL A 325 13.38 0.42 14.72
N GLU A 326 12.37 0.99 15.39
CA GLU A 326 11.04 0.39 15.48
C GLU A 326 10.27 0.78 14.21
N LEU A 327 10.11 -0.17 13.28
CA LEU A 327 9.35 0.06 12.05
C LEU A 327 7.87 0.21 12.43
N SER A 328 7.36 1.43 12.29
CA SER A 328 5.99 1.80 12.57
C SER A 328 5.37 2.39 11.31
N HIS A 329 4.09 2.09 11.06
CA HIS A 329 3.37 2.66 9.93
C HIS A 329 3.16 4.17 10.11
N ALA A 330 3.04 4.89 9.00
CA ALA A 330 2.69 6.31 8.96
C ALA A 330 1.24 6.61 9.38
N SER A 331 0.53 5.66 10.00
CA SER A 331 -0.87 5.79 10.45
C SER A 331 -1.11 6.89 11.50
N HIS A 332 -0.04 7.52 12.01
CA HIS A 332 -0.11 8.69 12.88
C HIS A 332 -0.01 10.03 12.12
N GLU A 333 0.30 10.02 10.82
CA GLU A 333 0.30 11.21 9.96
C GLU A 333 -1.14 11.54 9.52
N GLN A 334 -1.63 12.74 9.88
CA GLN A 334 -3.02 13.15 9.62
C GLN A 334 -3.32 13.19 8.12
N GLY A 335 -4.35 12.45 7.70
CA GLY A 335 -4.85 12.46 6.31
C GLY A 335 -4.24 11.42 5.37
N ILE A 336 -3.42 10.48 5.88
CA ILE A 336 -2.83 9.41 5.06
C ILE A 336 -3.73 8.15 5.09
N GLU A 337 -4.24 7.79 3.92
CA GLU A 337 -5.11 6.62 3.70
C GLU A 337 -4.53 5.60 2.72
N ASP A 338 -3.28 5.79 2.30
CA ASP A 338 -2.56 4.85 1.45
C ASP A 338 -2.22 3.56 2.21
N GLY A 339 -2.06 2.46 1.46
CA GLY A 339 -1.45 1.25 1.97
C GLY A 339 0.06 1.45 2.10
N GLU A 340 0.74 0.67 2.94
CA GLU A 340 2.16 0.84 3.20
C GLU A 340 2.86 -0.50 3.50
N ASN A 341 4.03 -0.73 2.90
CA ASN A 341 4.96 -1.79 3.28
C ASN A 341 6.28 -1.17 3.75
N LEU A 342 6.91 -1.78 4.76
CA LEU A 342 8.18 -1.31 5.33
C LEU A 342 9.22 -2.44 5.39
N ALA A 343 10.49 -2.09 5.20
CA ALA A 343 11.62 -2.97 5.46
C ALA A 343 12.76 -2.16 6.09
N GLY A 344 13.64 -2.85 6.82
CA GLY A 344 14.82 -2.23 7.45
C GLY A 344 16.05 -3.10 7.31
N ASN A 345 17.21 -2.48 7.09
CA ASN A 345 18.49 -3.18 7.14
C ASN A 345 19.57 -2.28 7.72
N ASN A 346 20.38 -2.82 8.63
CA ASN A 346 21.43 -2.06 9.28
C ASN A 346 22.69 -2.90 9.52
N GLY A 347 23.85 -2.23 9.54
CA GLY A 347 25.14 -2.84 9.87
C GLY A 347 26.28 -2.40 8.96
N HIS A 348 27.35 -3.18 8.98
CA HIS A 348 28.55 -2.95 8.17
C HIS A 348 28.51 -3.72 6.84
N GLY A 349 29.16 -3.18 5.80
CA GLY A 349 29.23 -3.82 4.49
C GLY A 349 27.84 -4.12 3.92
N LYS A 350 27.60 -5.39 3.55
CA LYS A 350 26.33 -5.85 2.98
C LYS A 350 25.11 -5.66 3.90
N TRP A 351 25.27 -5.67 5.22
CA TRP A 351 24.13 -5.57 6.14
C TRP A 351 23.47 -4.18 6.12
N GLY A 352 24.26 -3.14 5.83
CA GLY A 352 23.79 -1.76 5.63
C GLY A 352 23.86 -1.26 4.18
N SER A 353 24.07 -2.14 3.20
CA SER A 353 24.11 -1.74 1.79
C SER A 353 22.73 -1.31 1.28
N LEU A 354 22.71 -0.57 0.17
CA LEU A 354 21.49 -0.46 -0.62
C LEU A 354 21.28 -1.84 -1.25
N TYR A 355 20.20 -2.51 -0.90
CA TYR A 355 19.80 -3.76 -1.55
C TYR A 355 19.04 -3.45 -2.84
N ASP A 356 19.05 -4.38 -3.78
CA ASP A 356 18.20 -4.29 -4.96
C ASP A 356 16.73 -4.37 -4.52
N ALA A 357 15.82 -3.72 -5.24
CA ALA A 357 14.40 -3.72 -4.92
C ALA A 357 13.85 -5.16 -4.90
N ASP A 358 14.40 -6.03 -5.75
CA ASP A 358 14.07 -7.46 -5.80
C ASP A 358 14.37 -8.20 -4.48
N ASP A 359 15.50 -7.88 -3.82
CA ASP A 359 15.89 -8.43 -2.52
C ASP A 359 14.94 -7.99 -1.39
N ILE A 360 14.37 -6.79 -1.49
CA ILE A 360 13.36 -6.30 -0.54
C ILE A 360 11.98 -6.92 -0.85
N MET A 361 11.58 -6.94 -2.11
CA MET A 361 10.34 -7.58 -2.56
C MET A 361 10.29 -9.06 -2.19
N SER A 362 11.43 -9.76 -2.27
CA SER A 362 11.55 -11.16 -1.84
C SER A 362 11.31 -11.37 -0.34
N ARG A 363 11.47 -10.33 0.49
CA ARG A 363 11.09 -10.37 1.91
C ARG A 363 9.58 -10.26 2.07
N TRP A 364 8.99 -9.25 1.43
CA TRP A 364 7.55 -8.98 1.51
C TRP A 364 6.69 -10.02 0.82
N VAL A 365 7.17 -10.69 -0.22
CA VAL A 365 6.36 -11.62 -1.03
C VAL A 365 6.83 -13.06 -0.86
N GLU A 366 8.01 -13.41 -1.38
CA GLU A 366 8.45 -14.81 -1.42
C GLU A 366 8.59 -15.47 -0.03
N LYS A 367 8.95 -14.73 1.03
CA LYS A 367 8.98 -15.26 2.41
C LYS A 367 7.61 -15.36 3.08
N GLU A 368 6.68 -14.46 2.75
CA GLU A 368 5.36 -14.33 3.41
C GLU A 368 4.20 -15.03 2.67
N GLN A 369 4.36 -15.41 1.40
CA GLN A 369 3.31 -15.98 0.54
C GLN A 369 2.57 -17.20 1.13
N SER A 370 3.17 -17.89 2.11
CA SER A 370 2.61 -19.07 2.79
C SER A 370 2.27 -18.84 4.27
N TRP A 371 2.33 -17.60 4.77
CA TRP A 371 1.97 -17.26 6.14
C TRP A 371 0.46 -16.96 6.23
N ASP A 372 -0.12 -17.17 7.41
CA ASP A 372 -1.51 -16.83 7.68
C ASP A 372 -1.71 -15.31 7.78
N TYR A 373 -2.88 -14.82 7.35
CA TYR A 373 -3.24 -13.41 7.53
C TYR A 373 -3.57 -13.12 9.02
N PRO A 374 -3.08 -12.01 9.61
CA PRO A 374 -2.45 -10.85 8.97
C PRO A 374 -0.92 -10.88 8.88
N ALA A 375 -0.24 -11.96 9.26
CA ALA A 375 1.22 -12.00 9.24
C ALA A 375 1.82 -11.92 7.82
N ASN A 376 1.04 -12.24 6.78
CA ASN A 376 1.41 -12.06 5.37
C ASN A 376 1.02 -10.70 4.76
N ALA A 377 0.78 -9.68 5.59
CA ALA A 377 0.22 -8.39 5.15
C ALA A 377 1.07 -7.70 4.06
N HIS A 378 2.40 -7.83 4.07
CA HIS A 378 3.23 -7.20 3.03
C HIS A 378 2.99 -7.88 1.68
N TYR A 379 2.87 -9.21 1.67
CA TYR A 379 2.53 -9.99 0.47
C TYR A 379 1.17 -9.58 -0.07
N THR A 380 0.14 -9.59 0.79
CA THR A 380 -1.24 -9.33 0.36
C THR A 380 -1.43 -7.92 -0.18
N GLN A 381 -0.70 -6.93 0.33
CA GLN A 381 -0.67 -5.57 -0.23
C GLN A 381 -0.05 -5.54 -1.64
N VAL A 382 1.07 -6.22 -1.87
CA VAL A 382 1.71 -6.25 -3.21
C VAL A 382 0.78 -6.86 -4.26
N VAL A 383 0.11 -7.97 -3.93
CA VAL A 383 -0.78 -8.69 -4.84
C VAL A 383 -2.21 -8.16 -4.89
N TRP A 384 -2.53 -7.07 -4.18
CA TRP A 384 -3.89 -6.54 -4.10
C TRP A 384 -4.38 -6.00 -5.46
N ARG A 385 -5.34 -6.69 -6.09
CA ARG A 385 -5.67 -6.45 -7.51
C ARG A 385 -6.31 -5.08 -7.76
N GLY A 386 -7.06 -4.56 -6.78
CA GLY A 386 -7.65 -3.22 -6.84
C GLY A 386 -6.66 -2.06 -6.68
N THR A 387 -5.46 -2.29 -6.12
CA THR A 387 -4.41 -1.27 -6.03
C THR A 387 -3.89 -0.95 -7.43
N SER A 388 -3.76 0.34 -7.75
CA SER A 388 -3.47 0.84 -9.10
C SER A 388 -2.16 1.62 -9.19
N TYR A 389 -1.70 2.21 -8.09
CA TYR A 389 -0.51 3.06 -8.01
C TYR A 389 0.41 2.60 -6.88
N VAL A 390 1.71 2.74 -7.09
CA VAL A 390 2.75 2.57 -6.06
C VAL A 390 3.77 3.69 -6.16
N GLY A 391 4.36 4.06 -5.03
CA GLY A 391 5.59 4.85 -5.01
C GLY A 391 6.39 4.51 -3.77
N CYS A 392 7.70 4.30 -3.96
CA CYS A 392 8.61 3.88 -2.89
C CYS A 392 9.65 4.95 -2.60
N GLY A 393 10.21 4.91 -1.40
CA GLY A 393 11.22 5.85 -0.95
C GLY A 393 12.10 5.24 0.14
N GLU A 394 13.34 5.72 0.23
CA GLU A 394 14.36 5.10 1.07
C GLU A 394 15.07 6.15 1.93
N GLY A 395 15.23 5.80 3.21
CA GLY A 395 16.00 6.55 4.20
C GLY A 395 17.39 5.95 4.39
N LEU A 396 18.35 6.79 4.79
CA LEU A 396 19.71 6.36 5.11
C LEU A 396 20.29 7.20 6.26
N LYS A 397 20.67 6.52 7.36
CA LYS A 397 21.51 7.11 8.41
C LYS A 397 22.87 6.41 8.44
N LYS A 398 23.94 7.20 8.28
CA LYS A 398 25.32 6.77 8.55
C LYS A 398 25.55 6.89 10.06
N MET A 399 25.96 5.80 10.69
CA MET A 399 26.17 5.74 12.13
C MET A 399 27.64 6.06 12.47
N SER A 400 27.88 6.57 13.68
CA SER A 400 29.21 7.03 14.12
C SER A 400 30.27 5.91 14.19
N ASN A 401 29.85 4.66 14.34
CA ASN A 401 30.70 3.48 14.25
C ASN A 401 31.08 3.09 12.79
N GLY A 402 30.57 3.79 11.77
CA GLY A 402 30.80 3.50 10.36
C GLY A 402 29.82 2.49 9.75
N ALA A 403 28.87 1.96 10.51
CA ALA A 403 27.76 1.19 9.98
C ALA A 403 26.75 2.10 9.24
N SER A 404 25.92 1.50 8.39
CA SER A 404 24.81 2.16 7.71
C SER A 404 23.50 1.55 8.16
N CYS A 405 22.46 2.36 8.29
CA CYS A 405 21.11 1.94 8.58
C CYS A 405 20.17 2.51 7.52
N ARG A 406 19.27 1.69 7.00
CA ARG A 406 18.33 2.01 5.95
C ARG A 406 16.94 1.53 6.30
N VAL A 407 15.97 2.27 5.79
CA VAL A 407 14.56 1.90 5.82
C VAL A 407 14.03 2.09 4.40
N GLN A 408 13.28 1.11 3.92
CA GLN A 408 12.56 1.15 2.66
C GLN A 408 11.06 1.23 2.97
N VAL A 409 10.35 2.15 2.32
CA VAL A 409 8.91 2.31 2.43
C VAL A 409 8.31 2.29 1.03
N CYS A 410 7.22 1.57 0.83
CA CYS A 410 6.40 1.66 -0.38
C CYS A 410 4.96 2.00 -0.01
N ARG A 411 4.39 2.99 -0.70
CA ARG A 411 3.01 3.49 -0.53
C ARG A 411 2.13 3.03 -1.69
N TYR A 412 0.88 2.68 -1.41
CA TYR A 412 -0.04 2.04 -2.35
C TYR A 412 -1.41 2.71 -2.40
N THR A 413 -1.91 3.00 -3.59
CA THR A 413 -3.21 3.67 -3.77
C THR A 413 -4.03 3.01 -4.89
N PRO A 414 -5.33 2.72 -4.69
CA PRO A 414 -5.96 2.59 -3.38
C PRO A 414 -5.29 1.49 -2.51
N PRO A 415 -5.36 1.60 -1.17
CA PRO A 415 -4.84 0.62 -0.22
C PRO A 415 -5.38 -0.80 -0.44
N GLY A 416 -4.53 -1.78 -0.13
CA GLY A 416 -4.92 -3.17 0.09
C GLY A 416 -5.24 -3.45 1.57
N ASN A 417 -5.26 -4.73 1.93
CA ASN A 417 -5.44 -5.24 3.31
C ASN A 417 -6.68 -4.72 4.06
N CYS A 418 -7.62 -4.16 3.31
CA CYS A 418 -8.78 -3.46 3.83
C CYS A 418 -10.04 -4.31 3.65
N GLN A 419 -11.04 -4.10 4.51
CA GLN A 419 -12.31 -4.82 4.50
C GLN A 419 -12.21 -6.36 4.61
N VAL A 420 -11.01 -6.92 4.83
CA VAL A 420 -10.77 -8.34 5.11
C VAL A 420 -11.59 -8.78 6.33
N ARG A 421 -12.43 -9.78 6.14
CA ARG A 421 -13.29 -10.36 7.18
C ARG A 421 -12.90 -11.81 7.42
N ASN A 422 -12.84 -12.21 8.69
CA ASN A 422 -12.57 -13.59 9.11
C ASN A 422 -11.28 -14.19 8.49
N GLY A 423 -10.26 -13.36 8.22
CA GLY A 423 -9.01 -13.76 7.57
C GLY A 423 -9.11 -14.08 6.06
N ASN A 424 -10.29 -13.94 5.44
CA ASN A 424 -10.47 -14.20 4.00
C ASN A 424 -9.95 -13.02 3.15
N TRP A 425 -8.63 -12.85 3.14
CA TRP A 425 -7.95 -11.82 2.38
C TRP A 425 -7.98 -12.09 0.87
N GLN A 426 -8.03 -13.36 0.44
CA GLN A 426 -8.00 -13.76 -0.96
C GLN A 426 -9.24 -13.29 -1.73
N GLU A 427 -10.44 -13.42 -1.15
CA GLU A 427 -11.67 -12.93 -1.79
C GLU A 427 -11.64 -11.41 -2.01
N GLU A 428 -11.08 -10.64 -1.07
CA GLU A 428 -10.94 -9.20 -1.20
C GLU A 428 -9.82 -8.81 -2.20
N ALA A 429 -8.64 -9.44 -2.09
CA ALA A 429 -7.48 -9.14 -2.91
C ALA A 429 -7.67 -9.48 -4.41
N TRP A 430 -8.60 -10.37 -4.77
CA TRP A 430 -8.90 -10.71 -6.16
C TRP A 430 -9.94 -9.80 -6.83
N LYS A 431 -10.57 -8.88 -6.09
CA LYS A 431 -11.54 -7.95 -6.67
C LYS A 431 -10.84 -6.95 -7.58
N ASP A 432 -11.48 -6.66 -8.72
CA ASP A 432 -11.03 -5.64 -9.67
C ASP A 432 -10.88 -4.24 -9.06
N ASP A 433 -11.69 -3.97 -8.03
CA ASP A 433 -11.99 -2.66 -7.46
C ASP A 433 -11.97 -2.80 -5.92
N THR A 434 -11.47 -1.77 -5.22
CA THR A 434 -11.54 -1.69 -3.75
C THR A 434 -12.14 -0.36 -3.29
N ASN A 435 -13.02 -0.37 -2.29
CA ASN A 435 -13.67 0.83 -1.75
C ASN A 435 -12.94 1.37 -0.52
N CYS A 436 -11.61 1.44 -0.59
CA CYS A 436 -10.74 1.76 0.53
C CYS A 436 -9.82 2.94 0.19
N GLY A 437 -9.65 3.84 1.16
CA GLY A 437 -8.83 5.04 1.04
C GLY A 437 -9.19 5.90 -0.18
N ASN A 438 -8.20 6.68 -0.62
CA ASN A 438 -8.31 7.42 -1.88
C ASN A 438 -8.10 6.48 -3.08
N PRO A 439 -8.88 6.62 -4.17
CA PRO A 439 -8.72 5.77 -5.36
C PRO A 439 -7.55 6.19 -6.27
N CYS A 440 -6.98 7.38 -6.05
CA CYS A 440 -5.93 7.98 -6.87
C CYS A 440 -4.97 8.79 -5.99
N PRO A 441 -3.69 8.91 -6.36
CA PRO A 441 -2.72 9.69 -5.60
C PRO A 441 -2.95 11.20 -5.77
N ASN A 442 -2.25 12.03 -4.99
CA ASN A 442 -2.49 13.47 -4.91
C ASN A 442 -2.32 14.23 -6.24
N GLU A 443 -1.54 13.69 -7.19
CA GLU A 443 -1.38 14.24 -8.54
C GLU A 443 -2.51 13.85 -9.52
N GLY A 444 -3.53 13.13 -9.05
CA GLY A 444 -4.72 12.72 -9.82
C GLY A 444 -4.66 11.29 -10.37
N CYS A 445 -5.76 10.85 -10.97
CA CYS A 445 -5.90 9.56 -11.63
C CYS A 445 -5.33 9.62 -13.06
N TYR A 446 -4.60 8.60 -13.51
CA TYR A 446 -4.08 8.51 -14.88
C TYR A 446 -4.01 7.06 -15.36
N ALA A 447 -3.92 6.88 -16.67
CA ALA A 447 -3.75 5.59 -17.36
C ALA A 447 -2.28 5.32 -17.70
#